data_AF-A0A644YUN6-F1
#
_entry.id   AF-A0A644YUN6-F1
#
_cell.length_a   1.000
_cell.length_b   1.000
_cell.length_c   1.000
_cell.angle_alpha   90.00
_cell.angle_beta   90.00
_cell.angle_gamma   90.00
#
_symmetry.space_group_name_H-M   'P 1'
#
loop_
_entity.id
_entity.type
_entity.pdbx_description
1 polymer ?
#
loop_
_entity_poly.entity_id
_entity_poly.type
_entity_poly.pdbx_seq_one_letter_code
_entity_poly.pdbx_strand_id
1 'polypeptide(L)'
;MNKQLMYVIWNKIYRLDIIREHQIAFPSYSSCEDRLFNIAYYRHAQKVVTTSEVLYQYAFEGKSSLTNKYFDNKFETFLEFYNELLDLTDKDLGGFSALFLKGTMSCIIPLHGSSCPLDWAGKKTYIKKILQHPRVQYATAKSLTDTPIRKIMKLLFRSKSIYLNYIASGMMHLLSNASPKLIEKLKGNF
;
A
#
# COMPACT_ATOMS: atom_id res chain seq x y z
N MET A 1 3.31 15.74 -3.20
CA MET A 1 2.75 14.37 -3.23
C MET A 1 3.07 13.79 -4.60
N ASN A 2 3.99 12.83 -4.69
CA ASN A 2 4.36 12.23 -5.98
C ASN A 2 3.15 11.54 -6.62
N LYS A 3 3.12 11.51 -7.96
CA LYS A 3 2.02 11.18 -8.90
C LYS A 3 1.30 9.84 -8.63
N GLN A 4 0.61 9.70 -7.51
CA GLN A 4 -0.15 8.50 -7.15
C GLN A 4 -1.62 8.66 -7.56
N LEU A 5 -1.89 8.54 -8.86
CA LEU A 5 -3.23 8.72 -9.40
C LEU A 5 -4.23 7.72 -8.80
N MET A 6 -3.84 6.48 -8.52
CA MET A 6 -4.78 5.42 -8.10
C MET A 6 -5.13 5.39 -6.60
N TYR A 7 -4.55 6.27 -5.78
CA TYR A 7 -4.50 6.02 -4.34
C TYR A 7 -5.78 6.40 -3.58
N VAL A 8 -6.40 7.50 -3.97
CA VAL A 8 -7.56 8.09 -3.27
C VAL A 8 -8.67 8.40 -4.26
N ILE A 9 -9.91 8.40 -3.82
CA ILE A 9 -11.06 8.76 -4.67
C ILE A 9 -11.42 10.25 -4.60
N TRP A 10 -11.13 10.92 -3.49
CA TRP A 10 -11.67 12.24 -3.17
C TRP A 10 -11.15 13.38 -4.04
N ASN A 11 -10.04 13.16 -4.78
CA ASN A 11 -9.49 14.14 -5.71
C ASN A 11 -9.83 13.86 -7.18
N LYS A 12 -10.93 13.13 -7.45
CA LYS A 12 -11.37 12.73 -8.79
C LYS A 12 -12.84 13.01 -9.01
N ILE A 13 -13.17 13.16 -10.29
CA ILE A 13 -14.55 13.21 -10.77
C ILE A 13 -14.76 12.01 -11.68
N TYR A 14 -15.83 11.26 -11.42
CA TYR A 14 -16.18 10.05 -12.14
C TYR A 14 -17.47 10.25 -12.92
N ARG A 15 -17.55 9.62 -14.10
CA ARG A 15 -18.78 9.54 -14.87
C ARG A 15 -19.74 8.54 -14.20
N LEU A 16 -20.90 9.04 -13.81
CA LEU A 16 -21.88 8.25 -13.05
C LEU A 16 -22.49 7.11 -13.87
N ASP A 17 -22.64 7.29 -15.17
CA ASP A 17 -23.16 6.26 -16.07
C ASP A 17 -22.21 5.05 -16.16
N ILE A 18 -20.89 5.25 -16.24
CA ILE A 18 -19.90 4.17 -16.19
C ILE A 18 -20.01 3.39 -14.87
N ILE A 19 -20.17 4.09 -13.74
CA ILE A 19 -20.33 3.47 -12.42
C ILE A 19 -21.59 2.60 -12.37
N ARG A 20 -22.72 3.11 -12.88
CA ARG A 20 -24.01 2.41 -12.86
C ARG A 20 -24.06 1.22 -13.81
N GLU A 21 -23.56 1.39 -15.04
CA GLU A 21 -23.55 0.35 -16.07
C GLU A 21 -22.74 -0.87 -15.63
N HIS A 22 -21.57 -0.64 -15.02
CA HIS A 22 -20.68 -1.71 -14.57
C HIS A 22 -20.80 -2.05 -13.08
N GLN A 23 -21.80 -1.49 -12.40
CA GLN A 23 -22.09 -1.76 -10.98
C GLN A 23 -20.86 -1.59 -10.07
N ILE A 24 -20.04 -0.57 -10.33
CA ILE A 24 -18.80 -0.33 -9.59
C ILE A 24 -19.16 0.14 -8.17
N ALA A 25 -18.71 -0.60 -7.16
CA ALA A 25 -18.95 -0.32 -5.76
C ALA A 25 -17.68 -0.49 -4.94
N PHE A 26 -17.65 0.11 -3.74
CA PHE A 26 -16.59 -0.16 -2.78
C PHE A 26 -16.67 -1.59 -2.25
N PRO A 27 -15.54 -2.24 -1.98
CA PRO A 27 -15.54 -3.48 -1.22
C PRO A 27 -16.08 -3.26 0.20
N SER A 28 -16.51 -4.32 0.87
CA SER A 28 -17.10 -4.28 2.20
C SER A 28 -16.09 -4.04 3.35
N TYR A 29 -14.82 -3.82 3.03
CA TYR A 29 -13.73 -3.59 3.98
C TYR A 29 -13.03 -2.25 3.73
N SER A 30 -12.39 -1.68 4.76
CA SER A 30 -11.85 -0.30 4.74
C SER A 30 -10.36 -0.18 4.41
N SER A 31 -9.72 -1.22 3.88
CA SER A 31 -8.31 -1.16 3.50
C SER A 31 -8.18 -1.35 2.00
N CYS A 32 -7.55 -0.39 1.32
CA CYS A 32 -7.38 -0.38 -0.14
C CYS A 32 -8.69 -0.26 -0.95
N GLU A 33 -9.81 0.03 -0.30
CA GLU A 33 -11.13 0.24 -0.89
C GLU A 33 -11.13 1.32 -1.97
N ASP A 34 -10.50 2.47 -1.70
CA ASP A 34 -10.36 3.55 -2.68
C ASP A 34 -9.62 3.10 -3.94
N ARG A 35 -8.59 2.26 -3.75
CA ARG A 35 -7.74 1.81 -4.86
C ARG A 35 -8.45 0.78 -5.72
N LEU A 36 -9.17 -0.12 -5.08
CA LEU A 36 -9.95 -1.16 -5.76
C LEU A 36 -11.11 -0.54 -6.53
N PHE A 37 -11.79 0.45 -5.95
CA PHE A 37 -12.79 1.25 -6.65
C PHE A 37 -12.19 1.93 -7.90
N ASN A 38 -11.01 2.56 -7.73
CA ASN A 38 -10.30 3.19 -8.85
C ASN A 38 -9.94 2.18 -9.96
N ILE A 39 -9.41 1.00 -9.61
CA ILE A 39 -9.07 -0.05 -10.60
C ILE A 39 -10.33 -0.53 -11.32
N ALA A 40 -11.39 -0.83 -10.59
CA ALA A 40 -12.67 -1.23 -11.17
C ALA A 40 -13.19 -0.18 -12.17
N TYR A 41 -13.12 1.10 -11.82
CA TYR A 41 -13.50 2.18 -12.74
C TYR A 41 -12.57 2.29 -13.96
N TYR A 42 -11.25 2.20 -13.77
CA TYR A 42 -10.28 2.34 -14.86
C TYR A 42 -10.33 1.20 -15.88
N ARG A 43 -10.90 0.03 -15.54
CA ARG A 43 -11.18 -1.03 -16.52
C ARG A 43 -12.17 -0.61 -17.62
N HIS A 44 -13.03 0.36 -17.32
CA HIS A 44 -14.09 0.81 -18.22
C HIS A 44 -13.88 2.23 -18.75
N ALA A 45 -12.96 2.99 -18.14
CA ALA A 45 -12.66 4.34 -18.56
C ALA A 45 -11.86 4.38 -19.87
N GLN A 46 -12.48 4.90 -20.94
CA GLN A 46 -11.83 5.04 -22.25
C GLN A 46 -10.87 6.25 -22.33
N LYS A 47 -11.13 7.29 -21.54
CA LYS A 47 -10.32 8.51 -21.48
C LYS A 47 -10.23 9.02 -20.05
N VAL A 48 -9.01 9.34 -19.63
CA VAL A 48 -8.72 10.00 -18.36
C VAL A 48 -8.03 11.32 -18.65
N VAL A 49 -8.52 12.40 -18.05
CA VAL A 49 -7.94 13.75 -18.15
C VAL A 49 -7.42 14.15 -16.78
N THR A 50 -6.23 14.74 -16.73
CA THR A 50 -5.62 15.25 -15.51
C THR A 50 -5.43 16.76 -15.61
N THR A 51 -5.51 17.46 -14.48
CA THR A 51 -5.19 18.89 -14.36
C THR A 51 -4.08 19.08 -13.34
N SER A 52 -3.23 20.09 -13.56
CA SER A 52 -2.22 20.54 -12.60
C SER A 52 -2.79 21.51 -11.55
N GLU A 53 -4.04 21.94 -11.70
CA GLU A 53 -4.70 22.84 -10.76
C GLU A 53 -4.98 22.14 -9.42
N VAL A 54 -4.80 22.88 -8.33
CA VAL A 54 -5.07 22.40 -6.97
C VAL A 54 -6.55 22.64 -6.65
N LEU A 55 -7.39 21.69 -7.04
CA LEU A 55 -8.85 21.79 -6.90
C LEU A 55 -9.39 21.14 -5.62
N TYR A 56 -8.53 20.55 -4.79
CA TYR A 56 -8.94 19.91 -3.54
C TYR A 56 -7.90 20.13 -2.45
N GLN A 57 -8.36 20.48 -1.24
CA GLN A 57 -7.53 20.61 -0.05
C GLN A 57 -7.84 19.49 0.94
N TYR A 58 -6.83 18.71 1.31
CA TYR A 58 -6.99 17.58 2.23
C TYR A 58 -6.61 17.97 3.66
N ALA A 59 -7.56 17.87 4.58
CA ALA A 59 -7.31 18.02 6.00
C ALA A 59 -6.87 16.68 6.60
N PHE A 60 -5.77 16.68 7.35
CA PHE A 60 -5.23 15.49 7.99
C PHE A 60 -4.92 15.74 9.46
N GLU A 61 -5.62 15.05 10.37
CA GLU A 61 -5.50 15.24 11.82
C GLU A 61 -4.53 14.26 12.50
N GLY A 62 -4.02 13.26 11.78
CA GLY A 62 -2.86 12.45 12.17
C GLY A 62 -3.00 11.45 13.31
N LYS A 63 -3.93 11.64 14.26
CA LYS A 63 -3.96 10.87 15.52
C LYS A 63 -4.72 9.54 15.47
N SER A 64 -5.50 9.30 14.41
CA SER A 64 -6.42 8.14 14.33
C SER A 64 -6.45 7.47 12.95
N SER A 65 -5.32 7.46 12.22
CA SER A 65 -5.34 6.94 10.85
C SER A 65 -5.45 5.41 10.80
N LEU A 66 -6.37 4.91 9.96
CA LEU A 66 -6.52 3.48 9.61
C LEU A 66 -5.17 2.82 9.25
N THR A 67 -4.24 3.59 8.71
CA THR A 67 -2.92 3.09 8.29
C THR A 67 -2.04 2.56 9.43
N ASN A 68 -2.24 3.01 10.67
CA ASN A 68 -1.36 2.69 11.81
C ASN A 68 -1.88 1.56 12.71
N LYS A 69 -3.15 1.15 12.54
CA LYS A 69 -3.75 0.09 13.33
C LYS A 69 -3.48 -1.28 12.71
N TYR A 70 -3.37 -2.29 13.56
CA TYR A 70 -3.31 -3.70 13.14
C TYR A 70 -4.70 -4.18 12.70
N PHE A 71 -4.76 -4.87 11.57
CA PHE A 71 -5.95 -5.53 11.04
C PHE A 71 -5.54 -6.87 10.43
N ASP A 72 -6.25 -7.93 10.77
CA ASP A 72 -5.90 -9.30 10.39
C ASP A 72 -5.85 -9.50 8.87
N ASN A 73 -6.76 -8.84 8.13
CA ASN A 73 -6.91 -8.97 6.68
C ASN A 73 -6.12 -7.93 5.87
N LYS A 74 -5.27 -7.11 6.49
CA LYS A 74 -4.59 -5.99 5.81
C LYS A 74 -3.68 -6.47 4.70
N PHE A 75 -3.00 -7.61 4.87
CA PHE A 75 -2.13 -8.13 3.82
C PHE A 75 -2.94 -8.63 2.62
N GLU A 76 -4.08 -9.25 2.88
CA GLU A 76 -5.01 -9.81 1.89
C GLU A 76 -5.59 -8.70 1.01
N THR A 77 -5.97 -7.56 1.57
CA THR A 77 -6.48 -6.42 0.78
C THR A 77 -5.40 -5.81 -0.12
N PHE A 78 -4.15 -5.71 0.35
CA PHE A 78 -3.02 -5.28 -0.49
C PHE A 78 -2.71 -6.31 -1.58
N LEU A 79 -2.86 -7.60 -1.29
CA LEU A 79 -2.67 -8.67 -2.25
C LEU A 79 -3.71 -8.60 -3.37
N GLU A 80 -4.98 -8.41 -3.01
CA GLU A 80 -6.08 -8.19 -3.95
C GLU A 80 -5.80 -6.97 -4.83
N PHE A 81 -5.50 -5.82 -4.22
CA PHE A 81 -5.12 -4.61 -4.96
C PHE A 81 -4.00 -4.85 -5.98
N TYR A 82 -2.96 -5.60 -5.58
CA TYR A 82 -1.85 -5.87 -6.47
C TYR A 82 -2.21 -6.81 -7.61
N ASN A 83 -3.02 -7.85 -7.36
CA ASN A 83 -3.51 -8.74 -8.41
C ASN A 83 -4.40 -7.98 -9.41
N GLU A 84 -5.37 -7.22 -8.90
CA GLU A 84 -6.27 -6.42 -9.73
C GLU A 84 -5.53 -5.41 -10.61
N LEU A 85 -4.43 -4.86 -10.10
CA LEU A 85 -3.57 -3.93 -10.85
C LEU A 85 -2.74 -4.63 -11.92
N LEU A 86 -2.19 -5.82 -11.63
CA LEU A 86 -1.46 -6.63 -12.61
C LEU A 86 -2.36 -7.09 -13.75
N ASP A 87 -3.63 -7.38 -13.45
CA ASP A 87 -4.62 -7.78 -14.44
C ASP A 87 -5.07 -6.58 -15.30
N LEU A 88 -5.08 -5.37 -14.73
CA LEU A 88 -5.42 -4.15 -15.46
C LEU A 88 -4.32 -3.74 -16.46
N THR A 89 -3.04 -3.85 -16.07
CA THR A 89 -1.93 -3.34 -16.90
C THR A 89 -0.57 -3.90 -16.47
N ASP A 90 0.33 -4.07 -17.43
CA ASP A 90 1.74 -4.38 -17.20
C ASP A 90 2.66 -3.14 -17.28
N LYS A 91 2.10 -1.98 -17.66
CA LYS A 91 2.84 -0.70 -17.72
C LYS A 91 3.33 -0.33 -16.32
N ASP A 92 4.60 0.02 -16.23
CA ASP A 92 5.27 0.35 -14.95
C ASP A 92 5.15 -0.77 -13.87
N LEU A 93 5.20 -2.03 -14.30
CA LEU A 93 5.25 -3.20 -13.40
C LEU A 93 6.29 -3.04 -12.29
N GLY A 94 7.45 -2.44 -12.58
CA GLY A 94 8.50 -2.19 -11.60
C GLY A 94 8.08 -1.21 -10.50
N GLY A 95 7.44 -0.10 -10.87
CA GLY A 95 6.90 0.88 -9.93
C GLY A 95 5.78 0.29 -9.07
N PHE A 96 4.85 -0.45 -9.68
CA PHE A 96 3.75 -1.12 -8.95
C PHE A 96 4.25 -2.21 -8.00
N SER A 97 5.23 -3.00 -8.44
CA SER A 97 5.89 -3.98 -7.57
C SER A 97 6.55 -3.30 -6.36
N ALA A 98 7.23 -2.17 -6.56
CA ALA A 98 7.84 -1.40 -5.49
C ALA A 98 6.80 -0.83 -4.51
N LEU A 99 5.68 -0.32 -5.04
CA LEU A 99 4.54 0.16 -4.26
C LEU A 99 3.89 -0.97 -3.44
N PHE A 100 3.76 -2.16 -4.01
CA PHE A 100 3.22 -3.33 -3.32
C PHE A 100 4.14 -3.78 -2.18
N LEU A 101 5.47 -3.79 -2.37
CA LEU A 101 6.42 -4.09 -1.29
C LEU A 101 6.33 -3.07 -0.15
N LYS A 102 6.19 -1.77 -0.47
CA LYS A 102 5.92 -0.72 0.53
C LYS A 102 4.65 -1.03 1.32
N GLY A 103 3.56 -1.34 0.61
CA GLY A 103 2.28 -1.71 1.21
C GLY A 103 2.38 -2.93 2.12
N THR A 104 3.08 -3.95 1.66
CA THR A 104 3.36 -5.18 2.40
C THR A 104 4.15 -4.87 3.69
N MET A 105 5.17 -4.01 3.64
CA MET A 105 5.91 -3.60 4.84
C MET A 105 4.99 -2.86 5.84
N SER A 106 4.04 -2.06 5.34
CA SER A 106 3.03 -1.39 6.19
C SER A 106 2.04 -2.34 6.88
N CYS A 107 2.03 -3.62 6.50
CA CYS A 107 1.29 -4.68 7.18
C CYS A 107 2.09 -5.28 8.36
N ILE A 108 3.42 -5.15 8.34
CA ILE A 108 4.34 -5.66 9.38
C ILE A 108 4.55 -4.59 10.47
N ILE A 109 4.61 -3.31 10.11
CA ILE A 109 4.83 -2.19 11.06
C ILE A 109 3.84 -2.21 12.25
N PRO A 110 2.51 -2.42 12.08
CA PRO A 110 1.57 -2.41 13.20
C PRO A 110 1.75 -3.56 14.19
N LEU A 111 2.55 -4.59 13.88
CA LEU A 111 2.85 -5.68 14.82
C LEU A 111 3.57 -5.18 16.08
N HIS A 112 4.19 -4.00 16.03
CA HIS A 112 4.88 -3.35 17.14
C HIS A 112 3.97 -2.41 17.95
N GLY A 113 2.76 -2.14 17.47
CA GLY A 113 1.80 -1.26 18.15
C GLY A 113 0.98 -1.99 19.21
N SER A 114 0.45 -1.22 20.18
CA SER A 114 -0.40 -1.73 21.25
C SER A 114 -1.70 -2.37 20.78
N SER A 115 -2.14 -2.07 19.55
CA SER A 115 -3.34 -2.69 18.94
C SER A 115 -3.14 -4.12 18.46
N CYS A 116 -1.90 -4.62 18.38
CA CYS A 116 -1.62 -5.96 17.86
C CYS A 116 -1.82 -7.02 18.97
N PRO A 117 -2.78 -7.95 18.82
CA PRO A 117 -3.05 -8.98 19.83
C PRO A 117 -2.08 -10.17 19.73
N LEU A 118 -1.26 -10.24 18.67
CA LEU A 118 -0.38 -11.38 18.43
C LEU A 118 0.79 -11.38 19.41
N ASP A 119 1.08 -12.56 19.95
CA ASP A 119 2.33 -12.84 20.65
C ASP A 119 3.50 -13.01 19.66
N TRP A 120 4.69 -13.30 20.16
CA TRP A 120 5.87 -13.46 19.31
C TRP A 120 5.72 -14.61 18.29
N ALA A 121 5.12 -15.73 18.69
CA ALA A 121 4.90 -16.87 17.80
C ALA A 121 3.94 -16.51 16.65
N GLY A 122 2.86 -15.79 16.96
CA GLY A 122 1.91 -15.26 15.98
C GLY A 122 2.55 -14.26 15.03
N LYS A 123 3.34 -13.31 15.54
CA LYS A 123 4.08 -12.34 14.71
C LYS A 123 5.04 -13.03 13.74
N LYS A 124 5.79 -14.03 14.22
CA LYS A 124 6.72 -14.81 13.40
C LYS A 124 5.98 -15.55 12.29
N THR A 125 4.85 -16.20 12.61
CA THR A 125 4.00 -16.91 11.66
C THR A 125 3.44 -15.97 10.60
N TYR A 126 2.93 -14.80 10.99
CA TYR A 126 2.40 -13.80 10.09
C TYR A 126 3.47 -13.25 9.14
N ILE A 127 4.65 -12.89 9.64
CA ILE A 127 5.76 -12.42 8.78
C ILE A 127 6.22 -13.52 7.84
N LYS A 128 6.32 -14.77 8.32
CA LYS A 128 6.68 -15.92 7.49
C LYS A 128 5.68 -16.10 6.34
N LYS A 129 4.37 -16.04 6.61
CA LYS A 129 3.30 -16.10 5.60
C LYS A 129 3.52 -15.06 4.50
N ILE A 130 3.77 -13.80 4.89
CA ILE A 130 4.02 -12.70 3.95
C ILE A 130 5.27 -12.96 3.11
N LEU A 131 6.41 -13.26 3.74
CA LEU A 131 7.69 -13.43 3.04
C LEU A 131 7.70 -14.63 2.09
N GLN A 132 6.91 -15.67 2.41
CA GLN A 132 6.78 -16.86 1.58
C GLN A 132 5.72 -16.72 0.47
N HIS A 133 4.85 -15.71 0.53
CA HIS A 133 3.77 -15.55 -0.41
C HIS A 133 4.28 -15.38 -1.86
N PRO A 134 3.80 -16.16 -2.85
CA PRO A 134 4.30 -16.12 -4.23
C PRO A 134 4.28 -14.72 -4.85
N ARG A 135 3.23 -13.93 -4.62
CA ARG A 135 3.14 -12.55 -5.12
C ARG A 135 4.17 -11.61 -4.50
N VAL A 136 4.54 -11.80 -3.23
CA VAL A 136 5.62 -11.01 -2.60
C VAL A 136 6.96 -11.36 -3.21
N GLN A 137 7.21 -12.64 -3.51
CA GLN A 137 8.43 -13.07 -4.20
C GLN A 137 8.49 -12.53 -5.64
N TYR A 138 7.37 -12.59 -6.36
CA TYR A 138 7.22 -12.03 -7.71
C TYR A 138 7.49 -10.52 -7.73
N ALA A 139 6.83 -9.75 -6.85
CA ALA A 139 7.04 -8.31 -6.73
C ALA A 139 8.49 -7.98 -6.32
N THR A 140 9.10 -8.78 -5.43
CA THR A 140 10.52 -8.62 -5.07
C THR A 140 11.42 -8.74 -6.29
N ALA A 141 11.18 -9.70 -7.18
CA ALA A 141 11.95 -9.86 -8.41
C ALA A 141 11.77 -8.66 -9.36
N LYS A 142 10.53 -8.18 -9.53
CA LYS A 142 10.16 -7.15 -10.51
C LYS A 142 10.32 -5.71 -10.02
N SER A 143 10.43 -5.47 -8.72
CA SER A 143 10.50 -4.14 -8.12
C SER A 143 11.61 -3.28 -8.70
N LEU A 144 11.25 -2.05 -9.06
CA LEU A 144 12.17 -0.97 -9.40
C LEU A 144 13.00 -0.57 -8.17
N THR A 145 14.20 -0.04 -8.41
CA THR A 145 15.19 0.32 -7.37
C THR A 145 15.86 1.66 -7.66
N ASP A 146 15.12 2.59 -8.24
CA ASP A 146 15.53 3.94 -8.62
C ASP A 146 15.66 4.91 -7.42
N THR A 147 15.08 4.58 -6.26
CA THR A 147 15.28 5.34 -5.01
C THR A 147 15.97 4.50 -3.93
N PRO A 148 16.70 5.13 -2.98
CA PRO A 148 17.31 4.41 -1.85
C PRO A 148 16.32 3.61 -1.03
N ILE A 149 15.11 4.14 -0.82
CA ILE A 149 14.07 3.46 -0.04
C ILE A 149 13.58 2.20 -0.77
N ARG A 150 13.38 2.28 -2.10
CA ARG A 150 13.00 1.11 -2.91
C ARG A 150 14.11 0.04 -2.93
N LYS A 151 15.38 0.43 -2.98
CA LYS A 151 16.53 -0.49 -2.82
C LYS A 151 16.48 -1.23 -1.49
N ILE A 152 16.26 -0.51 -0.38
CA ILE A 152 16.16 -1.09 0.96
C ILE A 152 14.97 -2.04 1.04
N MET A 153 13.79 -1.66 0.56
CA MET A 153 12.61 -2.55 0.56
C MET A 153 12.91 -3.85 -0.18
N LYS A 154 13.44 -3.76 -1.41
CA LYS A 154 13.78 -4.95 -2.20
C LYS A 154 14.77 -5.84 -1.45
N LEU A 155 15.78 -5.28 -0.79
CA LEU A 155 16.75 -6.03 0.01
C LEU A 155 16.08 -6.76 1.18
N LEU A 156 15.22 -6.06 1.95
CA LEU A 156 14.51 -6.64 3.10
C LEU A 156 13.67 -7.85 2.70
N PHE A 157 12.84 -7.72 1.65
CA PHE A 157 12.00 -8.82 1.18
C PHE A 157 12.82 -9.94 0.50
N ARG A 158 13.87 -9.58 -0.25
CA ARG A 158 14.78 -10.57 -0.87
C ARG A 158 15.52 -11.42 0.16
N SER A 159 15.82 -10.87 1.33
CA SER A 159 16.50 -11.61 2.42
C SER A 159 15.69 -12.82 2.92
N LYS A 160 14.37 -12.78 2.79
CA LYS A 160 13.42 -13.73 3.40
C LYS A 160 13.62 -13.93 4.92
N SER A 161 14.39 -13.05 5.58
CA SER A 161 14.69 -13.14 7.00
C SER A 161 13.56 -12.51 7.81
N ILE A 162 12.91 -13.33 8.64
CA ILE A 162 11.84 -12.88 9.53
C ILE A 162 12.37 -11.83 10.51
N TYR A 163 13.53 -12.10 11.13
CA TYR A 163 14.13 -11.20 12.11
C TYR A 163 14.52 -9.85 11.51
N LEU A 164 15.12 -9.85 10.31
CA LEU A 164 15.52 -8.62 9.64
C LEU A 164 14.29 -7.74 9.33
N ASN A 165 13.22 -8.34 8.79
CA ASN A 165 11.97 -7.62 8.51
C ASN A 165 11.26 -7.16 9.79
N TYR A 166 11.31 -7.95 10.87
CA TYR A 166 10.74 -7.58 12.16
C TYR A 166 11.48 -6.39 12.79
N ILE A 167 12.82 -6.41 12.81
CA ILE A 167 13.63 -5.32 13.36
C ILE A 167 13.44 -4.04 12.52
N ALA A 168 13.52 -4.15 11.19
CA ALA A 168 13.35 -3.00 10.31
C ALA A 168 11.97 -2.34 10.45
N SER A 169 10.90 -3.15 10.55
CA SER A 169 9.55 -2.63 10.79
C SER A 169 9.39 -2.00 12.18
N GLY A 170 10.09 -2.50 13.20
CA GLY A 170 10.11 -1.92 14.54
C GLY A 170 10.77 -0.55 14.57
N MET A 171 11.89 -0.39 13.86
CA MET A 171 12.52 0.93 13.68
C MET A 171 11.57 1.92 12.99
N MET A 172 10.86 1.49 11.95
CA MET A 172 9.86 2.33 11.27
C MET A 172 8.68 2.69 12.18
N HIS A 173 8.23 1.77 13.02
CA HIS A 173 7.17 2.03 14.00
C HIS A 173 7.60 3.10 15.01
N LEU A 174 8.80 2.98 15.59
CA LEU A 174 9.36 3.96 16.52
C LEU A 174 9.51 5.34 15.88
N LEU A 175 10.03 5.41 14.65
CA LEU A 175 10.13 6.66 13.89
C LEU A 175 8.77 7.31 13.64
N SER A 176 7.73 6.50 13.41
CA SER A 176 6.35 6.97 13.21
C SER A 176 5.78 7.65 14.44
N ASN A 177 6.10 7.13 15.63
CA ASN A 177 5.61 7.66 16.88
C ASN A 177 6.45 8.84 17.39
N ALA A 178 7.77 8.83 17.16
CA ALA A 178 8.69 9.86 17.63
C ALA A 178 8.70 11.12 16.75
N SER A 179 8.49 11.00 15.43
CA SER A 179 8.48 12.15 14.52
C SER A 179 7.54 11.96 13.32
N PRO A 180 6.23 12.22 13.49
CA PRO A 180 5.25 12.09 12.41
C PRO A 180 5.60 12.90 11.15
N LYS A 181 6.20 14.10 11.33
CA LYS A 181 6.64 14.99 10.23
C LYS A 181 7.81 14.39 9.41
N LEU A 182 8.72 13.64 10.04
CA LEU A 182 9.84 13.00 9.34
C LEU A 182 9.36 11.83 8.46
N ILE A 183 8.37 11.07 8.93
CA ILE A 183 7.70 10.03 8.15
C ILE A 183 6.99 10.60 6.93
N GLU A 184 6.34 11.76 7.06
CA GLU A 184 5.68 12.42 5.93
C GLU A 184 6.68 12.73 4.80
N LYS A 185 7.85 13.28 5.16
CA LYS A 185 8.94 13.55 4.20
C LYS A 185 9.46 12.27 3.53
N LEU A 186 9.59 11.16 4.28
CA LEU A 186 9.99 9.86 3.75
C LEU A 186 8.91 9.21 2.86
N LYS A 187 7.63 9.39 3.19
CA LYS A 187 6.50 8.92 2.38
C LYS A 187 6.48 9.59 1.00
N GLY A 188 6.93 10.83 0.91
CA GLY A 188 7.07 11.58 -0.34
C GLY A 188 8.15 11.06 -1.29
N ASN A 189 9.21 10.43 -0.77
CA ASN A 189 10.37 9.95 -1.54
C ASN A 189 10.31 8.48 -1.96
N PHE A 190 9.11 7.88 -1.86
CA PHE A 190 8.85 6.48 -2.21
C PHE A 190 8.34 6.33 -3.63
#